data_AF-A0AAN4ZQA3-F1
#
_entry.id   AF-A0AAN4ZQA3-F1
#
_cell.length_a   1.000
_cell.length_b   1.000
_cell.length_c   1.000
_cell.angle_alpha   90.00
_cell.angle_beta   90.00
_cell.angle_gamma   90.00
#
_symmetry.space_group_name_H-M   'P 1'
#
loop_
_entity.id
_entity.type
_entity.pdbx_description
1 polymer ?
#
loop_
_entity_poly.entity_id
_entity_poly.type
_entity_poly.pdbx_seq_one_letter_code
_entity_poly.pdbx_strand_id
1 'polypeptide(L)'
;LRLLQLLRPRSAAGICCTLVLMSSLLLHGSDARSLQANSRSGSPSSSRLRIRRETGDDDVRQVVIKHLHKYAYLPSTEPSEEDLRKALRTYQAVAGVPVTGEVDAETLAATRMKRCSRPDAEISGMSVRAKRYALPHASKWNPKHFSGHKLTLKWFISKYTSDMDKTATKKTIQRGFEVWSKQTHIPQFTDKSHQVTLDFEEAKSEGEADINIRWEEGHHGDKFPFDGDGDENENVLAHTFYPDYKPYPLNGDIHFDDAERWSLAVGVNTFFPYVLVHEIGHALGLQHSHTSLAIMNPHYKDIPIESMHLHQDDKCGINWNIAGPTNWCLFVWLTSEVVPINTQTSGVNPNKKLSKIEKLFSIKKQLWNAQLPLCRSDNSIRGDLLVLLEKNLHFSEADAILYAEVCCRFLEGLDKYREKIGDYAHKLNEDIARTKEFVSTAEDGKQLSRRALHRFAADKPSILDEEHFSLDFFDSFFADY
;
A
#
# COMPACT_ATOMS: atom_id res chain seq x y z
N LEU A 1 40.64 -3.51 27.97
CA LEU A 1 41.26 -4.80 28.34
C LEU A 1 41.69 -4.71 29.81
N ARG A 2 41.39 -5.75 30.60
CA ARG A 2 41.00 -5.76 32.04
C ARG A 2 39.52 -5.35 32.20
N LEU A 3 38.50 -6.21 32.11
CA LEU A 3 38.28 -7.58 32.64
C LEU A 3 38.61 -7.66 34.14
N LEU A 4 37.76 -8.10 35.07
CA LEU A 4 36.34 -8.49 35.17
C LEU A 4 36.19 -8.94 36.66
N GLN A 5 34.95 -9.19 37.10
CA GLN A 5 34.54 -9.96 38.31
C GLN A 5 34.41 -9.20 39.64
N LEU A 6 33.36 -9.32 40.46
CA LEU A 6 32.11 -10.12 40.55
C LEU A 6 31.20 -9.34 41.57
N LEU A 7 29.87 -9.29 41.54
CA LEU A 7 28.88 -10.36 41.73
C LEU A 7 27.46 -9.85 41.36
N ARG A 8 26.72 -10.69 40.62
CA ARG A 8 25.25 -10.75 40.45
C ARG A 8 24.66 -11.69 41.54
N PRO A 9 23.36 -12.12 41.55
CA PRO A 9 22.07 -11.59 41.02
C PRO A 9 20.90 -11.73 42.04
N ARG A 10 19.67 -11.32 41.67
CA ARG A 10 18.39 -12.12 41.70
C ARG A 10 17.19 -11.19 41.43
N SER A 11 16.52 -11.31 40.27
CA SER A 11 15.18 -11.93 40.06
C SER A 11 14.05 -11.23 40.83
N ALA A 12 12.83 -11.00 40.36
CA ALA A 12 12.10 -11.17 39.11
C ALA A 12 10.73 -10.48 39.32
N ALA A 13 9.98 -10.28 38.23
CA ALA A 13 8.51 -10.20 38.18
C ALA A 13 7.79 -9.01 38.86
N GLY A 14 7.20 -8.16 38.01
CA GLY A 14 5.77 -8.25 37.74
C GLY A 14 4.76 -7.65 38.75
N ILE A 15 4.01 -6.69 38.22
CA ILE A 15 2.56 -6.45 38.41
C ILE A 15 2.13 -5.40 39.46
N CYS A 16 1.38 -4.42 38.93
CA CYS A 16 0.22 -3.69 39.47
C CYS A 16 0.32 -2.26 40.02
N CYS A 17 -0.54 -1.45 39.40
CA CYS A 17 -1.49 -0.50 39.99
C CYS A 17 -1.05 0.94 40.30
N THR A 18 -1.49 1.82 39.38
CA THR A 18 -2.40 2.97 39.58
C THR A 18 -2.09 4.04 40.64
N LEU A 19 -2.37 5.28 40.20
CA LEU A 19 -2.74 6.51 40.91
C LEU A 19 -1.73 7.66 40.78
N VAL A 20 -2.30 8.87 40.91
CA VAL A 20 -1.68 10.21 41.06
C VAL A 20 -1.67 11.01 39.74
N LEU A 21 -2.30 12.19 39.59
CA LEU A 21 -3.05 13.08 40.49
C LEU A 21 -3.84 14.08 39.63
N MET A 22 -5.09 14.35 40.01
CA MET A 22 -5.81 15.59 39.74
C MET A 22 -5.39 16.66 40.77
N SER A 23 -5.09 17.88 40.33
CA SER A 23 -4.86 19.11 41.12
C SER A 23 -4.78 20.26 40.11
N SER A 24 -5.39 21.45 40.22
CA SER A 24 -6.23 22.09 41.21
C SER A 24 -6.90 23.30 40.53
N LEU A 25 -8.17 23.54 40.81
CA LEU A 25 -8.84 24.83 40.62
C LEU A 25 -8.73 25.60 41.95
N LEU A 26 -8.32 26.86 41.92
CA LEU A 26 -8.72 27.91 42.86
C LEU A 26 -8.17 29.26 42.37
N LEU A 27 -9.06 30.16 41.95
CA LEU A 27 -8.98 31.61 42.15
C LEU A 27 -10.40 32.18 41.94
N HIS A 28 -10.88 32.94 42.92
CA HIS A 28 -12.19 33.58 42.99
C HIS A 28 -12.00 35.05 43.42
N GLY A 29 -12.91 35.91 42.95
CA GLY A 29 -13.19 37.26 43.47
C GLY A 29 -12.53 38.37 42.64
N SER A 30 -13.21 39.43 42.20
CA SER A 30 -14.43 40.06 42.71
C SER A 30 -15.01 41.00 41.65
N ASP A 31 -16.34 41.08 41.55
CA ASP A 31 -17.13 42.32 41.66
C ASP A 31 -18.47 42.22 40.91
N ALA A 32 -19.54 42.30 41.70
CA ALA A 32 -20.92 42.40 41.27
C ALA A 32 -21.40 43.85 41.40
N ARG A 33 -22.11 44.36 40.38
CA ARG A 33 -23.13 45.39 40.57
C ARG A 33 -24.42 44.96 39.86
N SER A 34 -25.44 44.78 40.68
CA SER A 34 -26.84 44.60 40.35
C SER A 34 -27.45 45.86 39.72
N LEU A 35 -28.43 45.70 38.83
CA LEU A 35 -29.67 46.49 38.86
C LEU A 35 -30.84 45.65 38.33
N GLN A 36 -31.90 45.64 39.13
CA GLN A 36 -33.20 44.98 38.99
C GLN A 36 -34.00 45.53 37.79
N ALA A 37 -34.60 44.64 36.99
CA ALA A 37 -36.01 44.27 36.97
C ALA A 37 -36.96 45.22 36.21
N ASN A 38 -37.60 44.68 35.17
CA ASN A 38 -39.01 44.93 34.98
C ASN A 38 -39.70 43.69 34.39
N SER A 39 -40.65 43.17 35.15
CA SER A 39 -41.49 42.01 34.86
C SER A 39 -42.62 42.38 33.89
N ARG A 40 -42.95 41.50 32.94
CA ARG A 40 -44.34 41.22 32.56
C ARG A 40 -44.48 39.85 31.92
N SER A 41 -45.41 39.11 32.49
CA SER A 41 -45.84 37.74 32.24
C SER A 41 -46.55 37.56 30.89
N GLY A 42 -46.26 36.46 30.20
CA GLY A 42 -47.09 35.95 29.11
C GLY A 42 -46.47 34.72 28.45
N SER A 43 -47.06 33.55 28.65
CA SER A 43 -46.84 32.32 27.88
C SER A 43 -48.22 31.71 27.58
N PRO A 44 -48.39 30.78 26.62
CA PRO A 44 -47.58 30.47 25.43
C PRO A 44 -48.43 30.42 24.14
N SER A 45 -47.81 30.53 22.96
CA SER A 45 -48.48 30.14 21.71
C SER A 45 -47.46 29.76 20.63
N SER A 46 -47.28 28.44 20.49
CA SER A 46 -47.00 27.70 19.24
C SER A 46 -46.58 28.53 18.01
N SER A 47 -45.29 28.56 17.74
CA SER A 47 -44.78 28.64 16.37
C SER A 47 -43.58 27.71 16.25
N ARG A 48 -43.79 26.57 15.57
CA ARG A 48 -42.76 25.62 15.17
C ARG A 48 -41.69 26.36 14.37
N LEU A 49 -40.55 26.64 14.99
CA LEU A 49 -39.30 26.80 14.29
C LEU A 49 -38.92 25.42 13.75
N ARG A 50 -39.15 25.22 12.45
CA ARG A 50 -38.47 24.17 11.67
C ARG A 50 -36.97 24.45 11.79
N ILE A 51 -36.30 23.72 12.68
CA ILE A 51 -34.84 23.60 12.63
C ILE A 51 -34.54 22.83 11.35
N ARG A 52 -34.00 23.55 10.37
CA ARG A 52 -33.41 23.04 9.15
C ARG A 52 -32.27 22.11 9.57
N ARG A 53 -32.38 20.82 9.24
CA ARG A 53 -31.40 19.77 9.54
C ARG A 53 -30.96 19.16 8.21
N GLU A 54 -30.29 19.96 7.38
CA GLU A 54 -29.87 19.57 6.02
C GLU A 54 -28.53 20.24 5.61
N THR A 55 -27.65 20.59 6.55
CA THR A 55 -26.40 21.31 6.24
C THR A 55 -25.15 20.59 6.76
N GLY A 56 -25.04 19.28 6.53
CA GLY A 56 -23.84 18.52 6.94
C GLY A 56 -23.46 17.37 6.02
N ASP A 57 -24.45 16.65 5.47
CA ASP A 57 -24.18 15.42 4.71
C ASP A 57 -23.80 15.70 3.24
N ASP A 58 -24.48 16.66 2.60
CA ASP A 58 -24.16 17.08 1.23
C ASP A 58 -22.76 17.69 1.13
N ASP A 59 -22.31 18.41 2.15
CA ASP A 59 -20.97 19.01 2.20
C ASP A 59 -19.87 17.94 2.31
N VAL A 60 -20.07 16.96 3.18
CA VAL A 60 -19.16 15.80 3.33
C VAL A 60 -19.06 14.99 2.05
N ARG A 61 -20.19 14.73 1.39
CA ARG A 61 -20.22 14.01 0.11
C ARG A 61 -19.42 14.75 -0.98
N GLN A 62 -19.55 16.08 -1.06
CA GLN A 62 -18.80 16.87 -2.04
C GLN A 62 -17.29 16.86 -1.79
N VAL A 63 -16.85 16.90 -0.52
CA VAL A 63 -15.42 16.79 -0.18
C VAL A 63 -14.83 15.47 -0.68
N VAL A 64 -15.52 14.34 -0.44
CA VAL A 64 -15.05 13.02 -0.90
C VAL A 64 -15.07 12.92 -2.43
N ILE A 65 -16.10 13.43 -3.11
CA ILE A 65 -16.14 13.43 -4.58
C ILE A 65 -14.99 14.28 -5.17
N LYS A 66 -14.71 15.46 -4.61
CA LYS A 66 -13.57 16.29 -5.03
C LYS A 66 -12.24 15.52 -4.87
N HIS A 67 -12.07 14.80 -3.77
CA HIS A 67 -10.90 13.96 -3.53
C HIS A 67 -10.77 12.84 -4.57
N LEU A 68 -11.86 12.12 -4.85
CA LEU A 68 -11.89 11.05 -5.86
C LEU A 68 -11.55 11.57 -7.26
N HIS A 69 -11.99 12.78 -7.61
CA HIS A 69 -11.58 13.44 -8.86
C HIS A 69 -10.10 13.79 -8.91
N LYS A 70 -9.57 14.41 -7.84
CA LYS A 70 -8.16 14.82 -7.75
C LYS A 70 -7.21 13.65 -7.98
N TYR A 71 -7.52 12.50 -7.39
CA TYR A 71 -6.71 11.29 -7.49
C TYR A 71 -7.18 10.31 -8.57
N ALA A 72 -8.01 10.79 -9.51
CA ALA A 72 -8.40 10.11 -10.74
C ALA A 72 -9.25 8.83 -10.58
N TYR A 73 -9.88 8.62 -9.42
CA TYR A 73 -10.85 7.54 -9.22
C TYR A 73 -12.16 7.77 -9.99
N LEU A 74 -12.49 9.03 -10.27
CA LEU A 74 -13.68 9.43 -11.03
C LEU A 74 -13.30 10.19 -12.31
N PRO A 75 -13.59 9.63 -13.50
CA PRO A 75 -13.26 10.30 -14.77
C PRO A 75 -14.30 11.34 -15.20
N SER A 76 -15.57 11.18 -14.81
CA SER A 76 -16.69 12.08 -15.19
C SER A 76 -17.03 13.03 -14.05
N THR A 77 -17.12 14.32 -14.34
CA THR A 77 -17.55 15.37 -13.39
C THR A 77 -18.95 15.17 -12.84
N GLU A 78 -19.79 14.40 -13.56
CA GLU A 78 -21.10 13.95 -13.10
C GLU A 78 -21.13 12.42 -13.21
N PRO A 79 -20.62 11.69 -12.20
CA PRO A 79 -20.61 10.23 -12.23
C PRO A 79 -22.01 9.69 -11.89
N SER A 80 -22.35 8.53 -12.45
CA SER A 80 -23.53 7.79 -11.98
C SER A 80 -23.33 7.30 -10.54
N GLU A 81 -24.41 7.00 -9.81
CA GLU A 81 -24.30 6.42 -8.46
C GLU A 81 -23.54 5.08 -8.46
N GLU A 82 -23.63 4.32 -9.55
CA GLU A 82 -22.89 3.07 -9.71
C GLU A 82 -21.39 3.32 -9.88
N ASP A 83 -21.01 4.29 -10.72
CA ASP A 83 -19.61 4.68 -10.92
C ASP A 83 -19.00 5.23 -9.63
N LEU A 84 -19.76 6.05 -8.89
CA LEU A 84 -19.34 6.57 -7.59
C LEU A 84 -19.14 5.46 -6.58
N ARG A 85 -20.08 4.52 -6.46
CA ARG A 85 -19.94 3.38 -5.55
C ARG A 85 -18.73 2.52 -5.90
N LYS A 86 -18.46 2.31 -7.19
CA LYS A 86 -17.27 1.58 -7.65
C LYS A 86 -15.98 2.32 -7.29
N ALA A 87 -15.92 3.62 -7.54
CA ALA A 87 -14.78 4.47 -7.20
C ALA A 87 -14.52 4.50 -5.69
N LEU A 88 -15.58 4.61 -4.88
CA LEU A 88 -15.49 4.57 -3.42
C LEU A 88 -14.90 3.25 -2.93
N ARG A 89 -15.36 2.10 -3.46
CA ARG A 89 -14.80 0.80 -3.07
C ARG A 89 -13.32 0.69 -3.37
N THR A 90 -12.89 1.16 -4.54
CA THR A 90 -11.47 1.19 -4.90
C THR A 90 -10.70 2.09 -3.95
N TYR A 91 -11.14 3.33 -3.76
CA TYR A 91 -10.49 4.28 -2.87
C TYR A 91 -10.38 3.77 -1.43
N GLN A 92 -11.47 3.22 -0.87
CA GLN A 92 -11.48 2.65 0.47
C GLN A 92 -10.48 1.50 0.62
N ALA A 93 -10.35 0.65 -0.39
CA ALA A 93 -9.34 -0.41 -0.40
C ALA A 93 -7.91 0.15 -0.39
N VAL A 94 -7.64 1.18 -1.21
CA VAL A 94 -6.33 1.86 -1.29
C VAL A 94 -5.99 2.59 0.01
N ALA A 95 -6.92 3.37 0.53
CA ALA A 95 -6.78 4.07 1.81
C ALA A 95 -6.68 3.10 2.99
N GLY A 96 -7.16 1.88 2.80
CA GLY A 96 -7.15 0.87 3.82
C GLY A 96 -8.20 1.10 4.90
N VAL A 97 -9.40 1.48 4.51
CA VAL A 97 -10.58 1.56 5.37
C VAL A 97 -11.61 0.50 4.96
N PRO A 98 -12.66 0.23 5.77
CA PRO A 98 -13.70 -0.72 5.39
C PRO A 98 -14.32 -0.41 4.02
N VAL A 99 -14.42 -1.43 3.16
CA VAL A 99 -14.89 -1.29 1.77
C VAL A 99 -16.43 -1.35 1.73
N THR A 100 -17.08 -0.25 2.12
CA THR A 100 -18.55 -0.11 2.16
C THR A 100 -19.13 0.30 0.79
N GLY A 101 -18.37 1.06 0.01
CA GLY A 101 -18.84 1.74 -1.20
C GLY A 101 -19.77 2.93 -0.90
N GLU A 102 -19.76 3.41 0.33
CA GLU A 102 -20.55 4.56 0.80
C GLU A 102 -19.64 5.65 1.37
N VAL A 103 -20.14 6.87 1.46
CA VAL A 103 -19.42 7.97 2.12
C VAL A 103 -19.68 7.89 3.62
N ASP A 104 -18.80 7.20 4.34
CA ASP A 104 -18.84 7.06 5.81
C ASP A 104 -17.74 7.89 6.51
N ALA A 105 -17.78 7.91 7.84
CA ALA A 105 -16.86 8.71 8.65
C ALA A 105 -15.39 8.29 8.45
N GLU A 106 -15.14 6.99 8.29
CA GLU A 106 -13.84 6.42 8.00
C GLU A 106 -13.34 6.83 6.61
N THR A 107 -14.21 6.86 5.61
CA THR A 107 -13.90 7.33 4.24
C THR A 107 -13.55 8.81 4.24
N LEU A 108 -14.31 9.64 4.97
CA LEU A 108 -13.97 11.06 5.13
C LEU A 108 -12.66 11.26 5.87
N ALA A 109 -12.40 10.49 6.94
CA ALA A 109 -11.13 10.56 7.66
C ALA A 109 -9.94 10.17 6.76
N ALA A 110 -10.13 9.21 5.86
CA ALA A 110 -9.12 8.78 4.91
C ALA A 110 -8.72 9.87 3.91
N THR A 111 -9.61 10.82 3.56
CA THR A 111 -9.26 11.91 2.62
C THR A 111 -8.24 12.88 3.22
N ARG A 112 -8.11 12.88 4.55
CA ARG A 112 -7.20 13.75 5.32
C ARG A 112 -5.87 13.08 5.68
N MET A 113 -5.69 11.80 5.32
CA MET A 113 -4.43 11.10 5.57
C MET A 113 -3.33 11.66 4.66
N LYS A 114 -2.15 11.93 5.24
CA LYS A 114 -0.95 12.34 4.49
C LYS A 114 -0.66 11.34 3.36
N ARG A 115 -0.47 11.83 2.14
CA ARG A 115 -0.31 10.98 0.97
C ARG A 115 0.49 11.63 -0.16
N CYS A 116 0.95 10.81 -1.10
CA CYS A 116 1.57 11.27 -2.33
C CYS A 116 0.56 12.02 -3.21
N SER A 117 1.05 13.04 -3.90
CA SER A 117 0.29 13.94 -4.78
C SER A 117 -0.01 13.35 -6.16
N ARG A 118 0.70 12.28 -6.54
CA ARG A 118 0.48 11.56 -7.80
C ARG A 118 -0.94 10.97 -7.81
N PRO A 119 -1.68 11.06 -8.94
CA PRO A 119 -2.96 10.36 -9.10
C PRO A 119 -2.81 8.84 -8.94
N ASP A 120 -3.84 8.18 -8.39
CA ASP A 120 -3.83 6.74 -8.09
C ASP A 120 -4.27 5.88 -9.27
N ALA A 121 -5.20 6.40 -10.07
CA ALA A 121 -5.80 5.70 -11.20
C ALA A 121 -5.58 6.46 -12.52
N GLU A 122 -5.68 5.75 -13.66
CA GLU A 122 -5.75 6.41 -14.95
C GLU A 122 -7.12 7.09 -15.14
N ILE A 123 -7.14 8.39 -15.47
CA ILE A 123 -8.32 9.00 -16.11
C ILE A 123 -8.36 8.48 -17.55
N SER A 124 -9.29 7.58 -17.83
CA SER A 124 -9.63 7.17 -19.18
C SER A 124 -10.06 8.39 -20.01
N GLY A 125 -9.16 8.89 -20.86
CA GLY A 125 -9.49 9.87 -21.90
C GLY A 125 -8.69 11.18 -21.90
N MET A 126 -7.85 11.46 -20.90
CA MET A 126 -6.93 12.61 -20.94
C MET A 126 -5.48 12.12 -20.97
N SER A 127 -4.85 12.34 -22.13
CA SER A 127 -3.44 12.09 -22.41
C SER A 127 -2.51 12.87 -21.45
N VAL A 128 -2.21 12.32 -20.28
CA VAL A 128 -0.93 12.49 -19.56
C VAL A 128 -0.63 11.18 -18.79
N ARG A 129 0.34 10.40 -19.28
CA ARG A 129 0.93 9.15 -18.74
C ARG A 129 0.79 8.90 -17.22
N ALA A 130 0.43 7.68 -16.80
CA ALA A 130 1.39 6.61 -16.41
C ALA A 130 0.68 5.32 -15.94
N LYS A 131 1.33 4.14 -16.09
CA LYS A 131 0.82 2.76 -15.92
C LYS A 131 1.70 1.91 -14.97
N ARG A 132 1.12 0.93 -14.25
CA ARG A 132 1.66 0.39 -12.99
C ARG A 132 2.78 -0.67 -13.09
N TYR A 133 2.78 -1.52 -14.11
CA TYR A 133 3.81 -2.56 -14.27
C TYR A 133 4.26 -2.66 -15.72
N ALA A 134 5.55 -2.39 -15.95
CA ALA A 134 6.18 -2.26 -17.25
C ALA A 134 5.63 -1.13 -18.10
N LEU A 135 6.55 -0.44 -18.76
CA LEU A 135 6.29 -0.05 -20.12
C LEU A 135 7.41 -0.62 -21.01
N PRO A 136 7.08 -1.04 -22.23
CA PRO A 136 8.02 -0.98 -23.35
C PRO A 136 8.35 0.48 -23.73
N HIS A 137 7.55 1.47 -23.28
CA HIS A 137 7.61 2.88 -23.75
C HIS A 137 7.29 4.03 -22.74
N ALA A 138 7.39 3.84 -21.44
CA ALA A 138 7.53 4.95 -20.50
C ALA A 138 8.43 4.59 -19.32
N SER A 139 9.20 5.58 -18.94
CA SER A 139 9.94 5.68 -17.70
C SER A 139 10.69 4.46 -17.18
N LYS A 140 11.44 3.84 -18.09
CA LYS A 140 12.63 3.09 -17.73
C LYS A 140 13.83 4.00 -17.78
N TRP A 141 14.81 3.71 -16.94
CA TRP A 141 16.12 4.31 -17.09
C TRP A 141 16.68 4.00 -18.47
N ASN A 142 17.53 4.90 -18.98
CA ASN A 142 18.18 4.69 -20.26
C ASN A 142 18.98 3.36 -20.23
N PRO A 143 19.00 2.56 -21.32
CA PRO A 143 19.76 1.31 -21.39
C PRO A 143 21.22 1.41 -20.93
N LYS A 144 21.84 2.61 -21.00
CA LYS A 144 23.20 2.86 -20.48
C LYS A 144 23.37 2.59 -18.99
N HIS A 145 22.29 2.62 -18.19
CA HIS A 145 22.32 2.34 -16.75
C HIS A 145 22.22 0.85 -16.43
N PHE A 146 22.02 0.01 -17.45
CA PHE A 146 21.77 -1.42 -17.29
C PHE A 146 22.96 -2.26 -17.71
N SER A 147 23.23 -3.30 -16.92
CA SER A 147 24.08 -4.43 -17.29
C SER A 147 23.30 -5.72 -17.02
N GLY A 148 22.58 -6.21 -18.05
CA GLY A 148 21.54 -7.23 -17.86
C GLY A 148 20.42 -6.70 -16.97
N HIS A 149 20.08 -7.42 -15.89
CA HIS A 149 19.09 -7.00 -14.89
C HIS A 149 19.69 -6.27 -13.68
N LYS A 150 20.93 -5.76 -13.83
CA LYS A 150 21.54 -4.83 -12.88
C LYS A 150 21.29 -3.39 -13.33
N LEU A 151 20.66 -2.59 -12.46
CA LEU A 151 20.48 -1.15 -12.63
C LEU A 151 21.45 -0.40 -11.71
N THR A 152 22.28 0.48 -12.27
CA THR A 152 23.21 1.34 -11.50
C THR A 152 22.83 2.81 -11.67
N LEU A 153 22.60 3.49 -10.55
CA LEU A 153 22.18 4.90 -10.51
C LEU A 153 22.99 5.70 -9.48
N LYS A 154 23.21 6.97 -9.78
CA LYS A 154 23.85 7.92 -8.86
C LYS A 154 22.85 8.92 -8.31
N TRP A 155 22.94 9.23 -7.02
CA TRP A 155 22.09 10.24 -6.37
C TRP A 155 22.89 11.40 -5.78
N PHE A 156 22.29 12.58 -5.72
CA PHE A 156 22.91 13.78 -5.13
C PHE A 156 21.88 14.62 -4.39
N ILE A 157 22.32 15.39 -3.38
CA ILE A 157 21.45 16.33 -2.66
C ILE A 157 21.90 17.75 -3.02
N SER A 158 21.14 18.43 -3.87
CA SER A 158 21.46 19.78 -4.34
C SER A 158 21.02 20.87 -3.38
N LYS A 159 19.92 20.66 -2.64
CA LYS A 159 19.42 21.58 -1.61
C LYS A 159 18.93 20.79 -0.41
N TYR A 160 19.21 21.28 0.80
CA TYR A 160 18.80 20.66 2.06
C TYR A 160 17.77 21.53 2.76
N THR A 161 16.81 20.91 3.45
CA THR A 161 15.97 21.58 4.44
C THR A 161 16.80 22.07 5.64
N SER A 162 16.28 23.07 6.35
CA SER A 162 16.83 23.53 7.63
C SER A 162 16.31 22.75 8.85
N ASP A 163 15.27 21.94 8.68
CA ASP A 163 14.60 21.22 9.77
C ASP A 163 15.38 20.03 10.32
N MET A 164 16.27 19.46 9.52
CA MET A 164 16.96 18.21 9.81
C MET A 164 18.48 18.35 9.68
N ASP A 165 19.23 17.63 10.50
CA ASP A 165 20.68 17.58 10.38
C ASP A 165 21.10 17.01 9.03
N LYS A 166 22.02 17.70 8.32
CA LYS A 166 22.44 17.32 6.97
C LYS A 166 23.11 15.93 6.94
N THR A 167 23.91 15.60 7.96
CA THR A 167 24.61 14.31 8.02
C THR A 167 23.63 13.17 8.25
N ALA A 168 22.68 13.35 9.16
CA ALA A 168 21.62 12.39 9.43
C ALA A 168 20.70 12.22 8.21
N THR A 169 20.31 13.32 7.56
CA THR A 169 19.50 13.32 6.33
C THR A 169 20.17 12.50 5.22
N LYS A 170 21.45 12.76 4.97
CA LYS A 170 22.24 12.00 3.99
C LYS A 170 22.30 10.50 4.31
N LYS A 171 22.51 10.13 5.58
CA LYS A 171 22.48 8.71 6.01
C LYS A 171 21.11 8.08 5.81
N THR A 172 20.03 8.82 6.06
CA THR A 172 18.66 8.37 5.81
C THR A 172 18.42 8.14 4.33
N ILE A 173 18.89 9.03 3.46
CA ILE A 173 18.83 8.87 1.99
C ILE A 173 19.54 7.59 1.55
N GLN A 174 20.78 7.38 2.01
CA GLN A 174 21.52 6.16 1.73
C GLN A 174 20.74 4.90 2.17
N ARG A 175 20.17 4.91 3.38
CA ARG A 175 19.35 3.81 3.88
C ARG A 175 18.07 3.61 3.06
N GLY A 176 17.47 4.67 2.54
CA GLY A 176 16.28 4.58 1.69
C GLY A 176 16.57 3.82 0.40
N PHE A 177 17.70 4.11 -0.25
CA PHE A 177 18.17 3.34 -1.39
C PHE A 177 18.51 1.89 -1.03
N GLU A 178 19.06 1.65 0.18
CA GLU A 178 19.32 0.29 0.68
C GLU A 178 18.06 -0.54 0.90
N VAL A 179 16.92 0.07 1.25
CA VAL A 179 15.63 -0.66 1.36
C VAL A 179 15.30 -1.32 0.03
N TRP A 180 15.42 -0.57 -1.07
CA TRP A 180 15.18 -1.09 -2.41
C TRP A 180 16.23 -2.10 -2.84
N SER A 181 17.53 -1.80 -2.72
CA SER A 181 18.59 -2.69 -3.23
C SER A 181 18.70 -4.02 -2.49
N LYS A 182 18.33 -4.08 -1.20
CA LYS A 182 18.43 -5.31 -0.40
C LYS A 182 17.19 -6.21 -0.46
N GLN A 183 16.04 -5.68 -0.86
CA GLN A 183 14.76 -6.38 -0.68
C GLN A 183 14.07 -6.76 -2.00
N THR A 184 14.69 -6.55 -3.17
CA THR A 184 14.11 -6.94 -4.47
C THR A 184 13.95 -8.45 -4.68
N HIS A 185 14.65 -9.29 -3.91
CA HIS A 185 14.62 -10.75 -4.13
C HIS A 185 13.26 -11.38 -3.78
N ILE A 186 12.78 -12.21 -4.72
CA ILE A 186 11.59 -13.06 -4.60
C ILE A 186 12.06 -14.53 -4.54
N PRO A 187 11.86 -15.23 -3.41
CA PRO A 187 12.33 -16.61 -3.23
C PRO A 187 11.74 -17.62 -4.23
N GLN A 188 10.56 -17.33 -4.78
CA GLN A 188 9.87 -18.19 -5.74
C GLN A 188 10.50 -18.17 -7.13
N PHE A 189 11.40 -17.23 -7.41
CA PHE A 189 12.16 -17.20 -8.65
C PHE A 189 13.25 -18.27 -8.60
N THR A 190 12.92 -19.45 -9.14
CA THR A 190 13.89 -20.54 -9.31
C THR A 190 14.88 -20.24 -10.43
N ASP A 191 14.47 -19.45 -11.42
CA ASP A 191 15.33 -18.95 -12.48
C ASP A 191 15.93 -17.60 -12.08
N LYS A 192 17.27 -17.60 -11.93
CA LYS A 192 18.03 -16.38 -11.62
C LYS A 192 17.96 -15.34 -12.73
N SER A 193 17.53 -15.71 -13.94
CA SER A 193 17.30 -14.76 -15.01
C SER A 193 16.29 -13.68 -14.63
N HIS A 194 15.38 -13.90 -13.67
CA HIS A 194 14.41 -12.87 -13.26
C HIS A 194 14.86 -12.07 -12.03
N GLN A 195 16.08 -12.28 -11.53
CA GLN A 195 16.58 -11.58 -10.35
C GLN A 195 17.15 -10.21 -10.70
N VAL A 196 16.53 -9.16 -10.14
CA VAL A 196 16.99 -7.78 -10.28
C VAL A 196 18.00 -7.40 -9.21
N THR A 197 19.07 -6.71 -9.63
CA THR A 197 20.04 -6.08 -8.74
C THR A 197 19.98 -4.57 -8.90
N LEU A 198 19.84 -3.82 -7.81
CA LEU A 198 19.91 -2.36 -7.80
C LEU A 198 21.18 -1.92 -7.11
N ASP A 199 21.89 -0.98 -7.71
CA ASP A 199 23.15 -0.45 -7.22
C ASP A 199 23.09 1.07 -7.21
N PHE A 200 23.32 1.66 -6.05
CA PHE A 200 23.15 3.10 -5.83
C PHE A 200 24.42 3.69 -5.25
N GLU A 201 24.91 4.74 -5.86
CA GLU A 201 26.11 5.47 -5.43
C GLU A 201 25.78 6.94 -5.22
N GLU A 202 26.47 7.59 -4.28
CA GLU A 202 26.38 9.03 -4.16
C GLU A 202 27.26 9.69 -5.25
N ALA A 203 26.69 10.65 -5.98
CA ALA A 203 27.43 11.44 -6.96
C ALA A 203 28.30 12.50 -6.28
N LYS A 204 29.35 12.96 -6.95
CA LYS A 204 30.23 14.03 -6.43
C LYS A 204 29.66 15.43 -6.63
N SER A 205 28.77 15.56 -7.60
CA SER A 205 28.12 16.82 -7.97
C SER A 205 26.76 16.53 -8.59
N GLU A 206 25.90 17.55 -8.62
CA GLU A 206 24.58 17.49 -9.27
C GLU A 206 24.67 17.08 -10.75
N GLY A 207 25.68 17.57 -11.49
CA GLY A 207 25.86 17.23 -12.90
C GLY A 207 26.28 15.77 -13.17
N GLU A 208 26.71 15.04 -12.14
CA GLU A 208 27.02 13.61 -12.20
C GLU A 208 25.86 12.72 -11.68
N ALA A 209 24.81 13.34 -11.14
CA ALA A 209 23.70 12.61 -10.54
C ALA A 209 22.73 12.13 -11.63
N ASP A 210 22.21 10.92 -11.43
CA ASP A 210 21.04 10.45 -12.17
C ASP A 210 19.77 10.90 -11.46
N ILE A 211 19.74 10.84 -10.12
CA ILE A 211 18.63 11.28 -9.27
C ILE A 211 19.11 12.47 -8.42
N ASN A 212 18.57 13.65 -8.69
CA ASN A 212 18.77 14.81 -7.83
C ASN A 212 17.68 14.89 -6.75
N ILE A 213 18.09 15.16 -5.52
CA ILE A 213 17.20 15.29 -4.35
C ILE A 213 17.29 16.72 -3.83
N ARG A 214 16.14 17.38 -3.66
CA ARG A 214 16.09 18.75 -3.13
C ARG A 214 14.81 19.05 -2.36
N TRP A 215 14.91 20.02 -1.48
CA TRP A 215 13.79 20.64 -0.78
C TRP A 215 13.51 22.00 -1.40
N GLU A 216 12.25 22.25 -1.74
CA GLU A 216 11.81 23.47 -2.43
C GLU A 216 10.45 23.91 -1.92
N GLU A 217 10.08 25.18 -2.12
CA GLU A 217 8.77 25.71 -1.73
C GLU A 217 8.04 26.24 -2.97
N GLY A 218 6.72 26.10 -3.02
CA GLY A 218 5.87 26.69 -4.04
C GLY A 218 6.36 26.43 -5.48
N HIS A 219 6.48 27.48 -6.29
CA HIS A 219 7.03 27.39 -7.65
C HIS A 219 8.56 27.26 -7.64
N HIS A 220 9.08 26.12 -8.09
CA HIS A 220 10.50 25.77 -7.95
C HIS A 220 11.17 25.26 -9.25
N GLY A 221 10.71 25.78 -10.39
CA GLY A 221 11.37 25.61 -11.70
C GLY A 221 10.82 24.46 -12.55
N ASP A 222 9.84 23.71 -12.06
CA ASP A 222 9.07 22.74 -12.84
C ASP A 222 7.58 23.14 -12.95
N LYS A 223 6.75 22.26 -13.50
CA LYS A 223 5.31 22.51 -13.76
C LYS A 223 4.39 22.15 -12.58
N PHE A 224 4.94 21.69 -11.47
CA PHE A 224 4.21 21.13 -10.34
C PHE A 224 4.58 21.90 -9.06
N PRO A 225 4.03 23.11 -8.86
CA PRO A 225 4.30 23.86 -7.64
C PRO A 225 3.78 23.12 -6.40
N PHE A 226 4.48 23.29 -5.29
CA PHE A 226 4.02 22.83 -3.97
C PHE A 226 2.93 23.73 -3.38
N ASP A 227 2.15 23.18 -2.45
CA ASP A 227 0.98 23.82 -1.84
C ASP A 227 1.27 24.51 -0.48
N GLY A 228 2.49 24.42 0.05
CA GLY A 228 2.89 25.08 1.29
C GLY A 228 2.78 24.13 2.49
N ASP A 229 2.48 24.63 3.69
CA ASP A 229 2.25 23.78 4.88
C ASP A 229 0.89 23.03 4.86
N GLY A 230 0.26 23.01 3.68
CA GLY A 230 -1.05 22.43 3.39
C GLY A 230 -2.24 23.21 3.94
N ASP A 231 -3.44 22.88 3.44
CA ASP A 231 -4.69 23.10 4.16
C ASP A 231 -5.19 21.76 4.74
N GLU A 232 -6.27 21.75 5.53
CA GLU A 232 -6.79 20.49 6.14
C GLU A 232 -7.23 19.41 5.13
N ASN A 233 -7.24 19.72 3.83
CA ASN A 233 -7.72 18.88 2.73
C ASN A 233 -6.67 18.65 1.62
N GLU A 234 -5.59 19.43 1.57
CA GLU A 234 -4.55 19.36 0.54
C GLU A 234 -3.17 19.51 1.18
N ASN A 235 -2.32 18.48 1.06
CA ASN A 235 -0.94 18.52 1.53
C ASN A 235 -0.05 17.64 0.64
N VAL A 236 0.66 18.27 -0.30
CA VAL A 236 1.63 17.63 -1.20
C VAL A 236 3.01 17.62 -0.55
N LEU A 237 3.37 16.51 0.10
CA LEU A 237 4.68 16.40 0.77
C LEU A 237 5.87 16.32 -0.19
N ALA A 238 5.67 15.69 -1.34
CA ALA A 238 6.73 15.44 -2.30
C ALA A 238 6.16 15.14 -3.69
N HIS A 239 7.04 15.25 -4.68
CA HIS A 239 6.85 14.57 -5.96
C HIS A 239 8.16 14.00 -6.46
N THR A 240 8.04 12.98 -7.31
CA THR A 240 9.16 12.40 -8.03
C THR A 240 8.89 12.37 -9.51
N PHE A 241 9.88 12.72 -10.32
CA PHE A 241 9.81 12.54 -11.76
C PHE A 241 10.19 11.11 -12.12
N TYR A 242 9.37 10.46 -12.92
CA TYR A 242 9.70 9.14 -13.42
C TYR A 242 10.96 9.17 -14.32
N PRO A 243 11.66 8.03 -14.53
CA PRO A 243 12.76 7.97 -15.49
C PRO A 243 12.37 8.43 -16.90
N ASP A 244 13.34 8.83 -17.74
CA ASP A 244 13.09 9.28 -19.13
C ASP A 244 11.98 10.37 -19.23
N TYR A 245 11.92 11.27 -18.24
CA TYR A 245 11.01 12.41 -18.27
C TYR A 245 11.50 13.38 -19.35
N LYS A 246 10.80 13.44 -20.48
CA LYS A 246 11.23 14.17 -21.68
C LYS A 246 11.05 15.69 -21.68
N PRO A 247 10.12 16.29 -20.90
CA PRO A 247 9.96 17.75 -20.91
C PRO A 247 11.14 18.54 -20.32
N TYR A 248 11.90 17.94 -19.39
CA TYR A 248 13.02 18.55 -18.67
C TYR A 248 14.02 17.46 -18.28
N PRO A 249 15.31 17.75 -18.03
CA PRO A 249 16.29 16.75 -17.60
C PRO A 249 16.08 16.24 -16.15
N LEU A 250 14.83 16.18 -15.68
CA LEU A 250 14.41 15.72 -14.35
C LEU A 250 14.11 14.21 -14.40
N ASN A 251 15.14 13.38 -14.55
CA ASN A 251 14.95 11.93 -14.67
C ASN A 251 15.08 11.31 -13.29
N GLY A 252 14.02 10.81 -12.67
CA GLY A 252 14.14 10.22 -11.33
C GLY A 252 14.27 11.23 -10.18
N ASP A 253 14.37 12.53 -10.47
CA ASP A 253 14.54 13.60 -9.48
C ASP A 253 13.39 13.63 -8.46
N ILE A 254 13.74 13.86 -7.20
CA ILE A 254 12.81 13.86 -6.06
C ILE A 254 12.84 15.24 -5.42
N HIS A 255 11.67 15.88 -5.37
CA HIS A 255 11.51 17.15 -4.67
C HIS A 255 10.61 16.94 -3.45
N PHE A 256 11.02 17.53 -2.32
CA PHE A 256 10.26 17.58 -1.08
C PHE A 256 9.79 19.01 -0.85
N ASP A 257 8.56 19.20 -0.37
CA ASP A 257 8.06 20.53 -0.02
C ASP A 257 8.75 21.03 1.26
N ASP A 258 9.55 22.09 1.19
CA ASP A 258 10.27 22.67 2.34
C ASP A 258 9.39 23.55 3.22
N ALA A 259 8.13 23.80 2.84
CA ALA A 259 7.14 24.43 3.72
C ALA A 259 6.66 23.46 4.81
N GLU A 260 6.79 22.16 4.58
CA GLU A 260 6.52 21.11 5.55
C GLU A 260 7.59 21.06 6.64
N ARG A 261 7.18 20.71 7.86
CA ARG A 261 8.11 20.50 8.97
C ARG A 261 8.66 19.09 8.95
N TRP A 262 9.88 18.91 8.44
CA TRP A 262 10.45 17.57 8.29
C TRP A 262 11.06 17.02 9.57
N SER A 263 10.98 15.69 9.71
CA SER A 263 11.51 14.97 10.86
C SER A 263 12.06 13.60 10.49
N LEU A 264 13.13 13.20 11.16
CA LEU A 264 13.69 11.85 11.12
C LEU A 264 13.08 10.92 12.18
N ALA A 265 12.26 11.45 13.09
CA ALA A 265 11.65 10.71 14.19
C ALA A 265 10.16 10.43 13.91
N VAL A 266 9.76 9.19 14.14
CA VAL A 266 8.37 8.74 14.00
C VAL A 266 7.46 9.50 14.97
N GLY A 267 6.29 9.92 14.50
CA GLY A 267 5.27 10.61 15.31
C GLY A 267 5.62 12.07 15.64
N VAL A 268 6.65 12.63 15.00
CA VAL A 268 7.03 14.05 15.14
C VAL A 268 6.94 14.70 13.76
N ASN A 269 6.10 15.72 13.61
CA ASN A 269 5.87 16.46 12.37
C ASN A 269 5.67 15.56 11.12
N THR A 270 6.32 15.86 10.00
CA THR A 270 6.27 15.07 8.77
C THR A 270 7.44 14.09 8.71
N PHE A 271 7.14 12.80 8.69
CA PHE A 271 8.14 11.73 8.78
C PHE A 271 8.85 11.48 7.42
N PHE A 272 10.00 12.12 7.25
CA PHE A 272 10.81 12.08 6.03
C PHE A 272 11.16 10.67 5.52
N PRO A 273 11.62 9.71 6.36
CA PRO A 273 12.11 8.43 5.86
C PRO A 273 11.09 7.63 5.05
N TYR A 274 9.79 7.66 5.40
CA TYR A 274 8.78 6.90 4.66
C TYR A 274 8.47 7.54 3.31
N VAL A 275 8.30 8.87 3.29
CA VAL A 275 8.10 9.65 2.06
C VAL A 275 9.25 9.40 1.09
N LEU A 276 10.49 9.53 1.57
CA LEU A 276 11.69 9.25 0.77
C LEU A 276 11.67 7.85 0.13
N VAL A 277 11.40 6.80 0.91
CA VAL A 277 11.44 5.42 0.39
C VAL A 277 10.35 5.19 -0.65
N HIS A 278 9.17 5.78 -0.47
CA HIS A 278 8.09 5.78 -1.45
C HIS A 278 8.50 6.50 -2.75
N GLU A 279 9.02 7.73 -2.63
CA GLU A 279 9.48 8.54 -3.76
C GLU A 279 10.62 7.86 -4.55
N ILE A 280 11.55 7.16 -3.88
CA ILE A 280 12.56 6.34 -4.58
C ILE A 280 11.90 5.27 -5.47
N GLY A 281 10.77 4.69 -5.06
CA GLY A 281 10.04 3.74 -5.90
C GLY A 281 9.51 4.38 -7.18
N HIS A 282 9.00 5.61 -7.13
CA HIS A 282 8.68 6.39 -8.31
C HIS A 282 9.91 6.68 -9.19
N ALA A 283 11.06 7.01 -8.59
CA ALA A 283 12.32 7.19 -9.31
C ALA A 283 12.80 5.90 -9.98
N LEU A 284 12.37 4.73 -9.51
CA LEU A 284 12.61 3.42 -10.12
C LEU A 284 11.54 3.03 -11.18
N GLY A 285 10.57 3.91 -11.43
CA GLY A 285 9.52 3.69 -12.43
C GLY A 285 8.27 2.99 -11.88
N LEU A 286 8.10 2.88 -10.56
CA LEU A 286 6.94 2.24 -9.95
C LEU A 286 5.82 3.24 -9.70
N GLN A 287 4.58 2.80 -9.88
CA GLN A 287 3.41 3.60 -9.50
C GLN A 287 2.83 3.19 -8.15
N HIS A 288 1.75 3.86 -7.77
CA HIS A 288 1.02 3.55 -6.57
C HIS A 288 0.50 2.11 -6.53
N SER A 289 0.56 1.53 -5.33
CA SER A 289 -0.01 0.25 -5.00
C SER A 289 -1.38 0.40 -4.36
N HIS A 290 -2.36 -0.39 -4.80
CA HIS A 290 -3.66 -0.49 -4.14
C HIS A 290 -3.59 -1.25 -2.82
N THR A 291 -2.52 -1.99 -2.57
CA THR A 291 -2.35 -2.72 -1.33
C THR A 291 -1.90 -1.76 -0.22
N SER A 292 -2.73 -1.61 0.81
CA SER A 292 -2.42 -0.78 1.98
C SER A 292 -1.15 -1.21 2.74
N LEU A 293 -0.58 -2.39 2.49
CA LEU A 293 0.69 -2.84 3.08
C LEU A 293 1.94 -2.44 2.28
N ALA A 294 1.79 -2.13 0.99
CA ALA A 294 2.92 -1.80 0.13
C ALA A 294 3.56 -0.47 0.52
N ILE A 295 4.86 -0.34 0.26
CA ILE A 295 5.55 0.94 0.37
C ILE A 295 5.02 1.91 -0.68
N MET A 296 4.72 1.41 -1.88
CA MET A 296 4.14 2.20 -2.95
C MET A 296 2.66 2.55 -2.73
N ASN A 297 2.04 2.20 -1.59
CA ASN A 297 0.71 2.74 -1.30
C ASN A 297 0.76 4.27 -1.19
N PRO A 298 -0.20 5.01 -1.76
CA PRO A 298 -0.16 6.48 -1.79
C PRO A 298 -0.19 7.11 -0.40
N HIS A 299 -0.77 6.44 0.61
CA HIS A 299 -0.86 6.99 1.96
C HIS A 299 0.42 6.70 2.74
N TYR A 300 1.05 7.78 3.22
CA TYR A 300 2.29 7.68 3.97
C TYR A 300 2.06 7.11 5.37
N LYS A 301 3.05 6.36 5.87
CA LYS A 301 2.95 5.66 7.15
C LYS A 301 4.12 6.00 8.06
N ASP A 302 3.84 5.94 9.34
CA ASP A 302 4.81 6.18 10.42
C ASP A 302 5.57 4.90 10.80
N ILE A 303 6.18 4.24 9.82
CA ILE A 303 6.96 3.01 10.01
C ILE A 303 8.46 3.36 10.00
N PRO A 304 9.24 3.06 11.07
CA PRO A 304 10.69 3.30 11.08
C PRO A 304 11.40 2.64 9.89
N ILE A 305 12.42 3.29 9.34
CA ILE A 305 13.12 2.80 8.13
C ILE A 305 13.74 1.41 8.32
N GLU A 306 14.17 1.07 9.54
CA GLU A 306 14.71 -0.25 9.87
C GLU A 306 13.64 -1.36 9.87
N SER A 307 12.36 -1.00 9.95
CA SER A 307 11.21 -1.91 9.92
C SER A 307 10.45 -1.87 8.59
N MET A 308 10.88 -1.04 7.63
CA MET A 308 10.28 -0.98 6.30
C MET A 308 10.63 -2.24 5.51
N HIS A 309 9.59 -2.92 5.05
CA HIS A 309 9.70 -4.10 4.21
C HIS A 309 8.92 -3.92 2.92
N LEU A 310 9.57 -4.22 1.79
CA LEU A 310 8.89 -4.26 0.50
C LEU A 310 7.84 -5.37 0.51
N HIS A 311 6.60 -5.01 0.22
CA HIS A 311 5.54 -5.98 -0.01
C HIS A 311 5.82 -6.77 -1.28
N GLN A 312 5.21 -7.95 -1.44
CA GLN A 312 5.36 -8.74 -2.68
C GLN A 312 4.96 -7.93 -3.91
N ASP A 313 3.97 -7.04 -3.76
CA ASP A 313 3.53 -6.11 -4.79
C ASP A 313 4.65 -5.13 -5.21
N ASP A 314 5.38 -4.53 -4.25
CA ASP A 314 6.52 -3.64 -4.53
C ASP A 314 7.65 -4.41 -5.25
N LYS A 315 7.96 -5.61 -4.77
CA LYS A 315 9.01 -6.47 -5.34
C LYS A 315 8.65 -6.90 -6.75
N CYS A 316 7.42 -7.30 -6.97
CA CYS A 316 6.95 -7.66 -8.30
C CYS A 316 6.93 -6.46 -9.24
N GLY A 317 6.58 -5.27 -8.73
CA GLY A 317 6.75 -3.99 -9.43
C GLY A 317 8.12 -3.84 -10.05
N ILE A 318 9.15 -3.89 -9.20
CA ILE A 318 10.52 -3.64 -9.66
C ILE A 318 11.08 -4.78 -10.51
N ASN A 319 10.83 -6.04 -10.15
CA ASN A 319 11.31 -7.18 -10.93
C ASN A 319 10.66 -7.20 -12.32
N TRP A 320 9.35 -6.94 -12.39
CA TRP A 320 8.64 -6.87 -13.66
C TRP A 320 9.13 -5.72 -14.53
N ASN A 321 9.38 -4.55 -13.94
CA ASN A 321 9.85 -3.39 -14.69
C ASN A 321 11.22 -3.64 -15.35
N ILE A 322 12.14 -4.33 -14.67
CA ILE A 322 13.51 -4.51 -15.13
C ILE A 322 13.73 -5.84 -15.86
N ALA A 323 13.30 -6.95 -15.27
CA ALA A 323 13.55 -8.30 -15.77
C ALA A 323 12.38 -8.90 -16.58
N GLY A 324 11.22 -8.24 -16.57
CA GLY A 324 10.05 -8.66 -17.35
C GLY A 324 9.08 -9.57 -16.60
N PRO A 325 8.04 -10.07 -17.30
CA PRO A 325 6.91 -10.75 -16.68
C PRO A 325 7.26 -12.11 -16.09
N THR A 326 6.63 -12.45 -14.97
CA THR A 326 6.66 -13.79 -14.37
C THR A 326 5.28 -14.21 -13.90
N ASN A 327 4.98 -15.52 -13.90
CA ASN A 327 3.69 -16.02 -13.42
C ASN A 327 3.43 -15.62 -11.96
N TRP A 328 4.45 -15.70 -11.10
CA TRP A 328 4.33 -15.28 -9.70
C TRP A 328 3.87 -13.82 -9.59
N CYS A 329 4.52 -12.91 -10.32
CA CYS A 329 4.16 -11.51 -10.26
C CYS A 329 2.84 -11.17 -10.96
N LEU A 330 2.45 -11.97 -11.96
CA LEU A 330 1.11 -11.88 -12.54
C LEU A 330 0.04 -12.24 -11.52
N PHE A 331 0.25 -13.27 -10.71
CA PHE A 331 -0.69 -13.66 -9.65
C PHE A 331 -0.70 -12.66 -8.48
N VAL A 332 0.46 -12.11 -8.10
CA VAL A 332 0.55 -11.00 -7.14
C VAL A 332 -0.26 -9.80 -7.65
N TRP A 333 -0.11 -9.45 -8.93
CA TRP A 333 -0.89 -8.39 -9.57
C TRP A 333 -2.39 -8.68 -9.58
N LEU A 334 -2.81 -9.90 -9.91
CA LEU A 334 -4.23 -10.28 -9.84
C LEU A 334 -4.81 -10.10 -8.44
N THR A 335 -4.03 -10.44 -7.40
CA THR A 335 -4.47 -10.35 -6.00
C THR A 335 -4.35 -8.95 -5.40
N SER A 336 -3.63 -8.01 -6.05
CA SER A 336 -3.64 -6.60 -5.65
C SER A 336 -4.63 -5.75 -6.47
N GLU A 337 -4.83 -6.07 -7.75
CA GLU A 337 -5.62 -5.24 -8.67
C GLU A 337 -7.03 -5.74 -8.95
N VAL A 338 -7.20 -7.05 -9.13
CA VAL A 338 -8.46 -7.63 -9.60
C VAL A 338 -9.25 -8.23 -8.44
N VAL A 339 -8.53 -8.89 -7.54
CA VAL A 339 -9.06 -9.53 -6.34
C VAL A 339 -8.35 -8.93 -5.14
N PRO A 340 -8.52 -7.64 -4.83
CA PRO A 340 -7.80 -7.01 -3.74
C PRO A 340 -8.09 -7.75 -2.42
N ILE A 341 -7.14 -8.56 -1.98
CA ILE A 341 -7.18 -9.22 -0.67
C ILE A 341 -6.48 -8.27 0.29
N ASN A 342 -7.24 -7.37 0.90
CA ASN A 342 -6.67 -6.46 1.87
C ASN A 342 -6.36 -7.24 3.15
N THR A 343 -5.07 -7.56 3.37
CA THR A 343 -4.55 -8.31 4.53
C THR A 343 -4.63 -7.56 5.86
N GLN A 344 -5.48 -6.54 5.92
CA GLN A 344 -5.73 -5.77 7.13
C GLN A 344 -6.12 -6.67 8.29
N THR A 345 -5.21 -6.69 9.25
CA THR A 345 -5.46 -7.13 10.60
C THR A 345 -5.63 -5.87 11.42
N SER A 346 -6.86 -5.33 11.45
CA SER A 346 -7.22 -4.26 12.38
C SER A 346 -6.80 -4.69 13.79
N GLY A 347 -5.85 -3.96 14.39
CA GLY A 347 -5.35 -4.23 15.75
C GLY A 347 -4.11 -5.12 15.88
N VAL A 348 -3.44 -5.52 14.78
CA VAL A 348 -2.12 -6.16 14.88
C VAL A 348 -1.04 -5.10 14.80
N ASN A 349 -0.11 -5.14 15.76
CA ASN A 349 1.08 -4.29 15.78
C ASN A 349 1.81 -4.44 14.42
N PRO A 350 2.06 -3.35 13.66
CA PRO A 350 2.74 -3.40 12.37
C PRO A 350 4.15 -4.03 12.44
N ASN A 351 4.73 -4.13 13.64
CA ASN A 351 6.00 -4.81 13.89
C ASN A 351 5.86 -6.32 14.22
N LYS A 352 4.64 -6.86 14.33
CA LYS A 352 4.42 -8.29 14.59
C LYS A 352 4.56 -9.08 13.29
N LYS A 353 5.67 -9.79 13.15
CA LYS A 353 5.87 -10.77 12.08
C LYS A 353 4.89 -11.93 12.29
N LEU A 354 3.82 -11.96 11.49
CA LEU A 354 2.88 -13.08 11.47
C LEU A 354 3.59 -14.36 11.00
N SER A 355 3.32 -15.47 11.67
CA SER A 355 3.70 -16.81 11.20
C SER A 355 3.00 -17.13 9.88
N LYS A 356 3.56 -18.06 9.08
CA LYS A 356 2.92 -18.50 7.82
C LYS A 356 1.47 -18.97 8.03
N ILE A 357 1.21 -19.61 9.17
CA ILE A 357 -0.12 -20.11 9.54
C ILE A 357 -1.08 -18.94 9.83
N GLU A 358 -0.68 -17.96 10.63
CA GLU A 358 -1.52 -16.78 10.93
C GLU A 358 -1.86 -15.98 9.66
N LYS A 359 -0.87 -15.79 8.76
CA LYS A 359 -1.10 -15.14 7.46
C LYS A 359 -2.13 -15.90 6.63
N LEU A 360 -1.96 -17.21 6.50
CA LEU A 360 -2.86 -18.06 5.74
C LEU A 360 -4.28 -18.01 6.28
N PHE A 361 -4.47 -18.05 7.61
CA PHE A 361 -5.80 -17.89 8.22
C PHE A 361 -6.43 -16.52 7.93
N SER A 362 -5.65 -15.44 8.02
CA SER A 362 -6.14 -14.08 7.72
C SER A 362 -6.60 -13.97 6.26
N ILE A 363 -5.78 -14.46 5.33
CA ILE A 363 -6.09 -14.44 3.89
C ILE A 363 -7.33 -15.29 3.59
N LYS A 364 -7.42 -16.51 4.16
CA LYS A 364 -8.61 -17.38 4.00
C LYS A 364 -9.89 -16.67 4.46
N LYS A 365 -9.84 -15.95 5.60
CA LYS A 365 -10.97 -15.17 6.12
C LYS A 365 -11.35 -13.99 5.21
N GLN A 366 -10.37 -13.33 4.60
CA GLN A 366 -10.63 -12.20 3.69
C GLN A 366 -11.18 -12.69 2.35
N LEU A 367 -10.59 -13.73 1.78
CA LEU A 367 -11.07 -14.39 0.56
C LEU A 367 -12.52 -14.87 0.70
N TRP A 368 -12.89 -15.39 1.87
CA TRP A 368 -14.27 -15.76 2.15
C TRP A 368 -15.25 -14.60 1.96
N ASN A 369 -14.88 -13.39 2.36
CA ASN A 369 -15.71 -12.19 2.25
C ASN A 369 -15.50 -11.43 0.93
N ALA A 370 -14.54 -11.85 0.09
CA ALA A 370 -14.21 -11.18 -1.15
C ALA A 370 -15.21 -11.53 -2.26
N GLN A 371 -15.65 -10.50 -2.99
CA GLN A 371 -16.40 -10.67 -4.24
C GLN A 371 -15.41 -11.05 -5.35
N LEU A 372 -15.25 -12.35 -5.57
CA LEU A 372 -14.39 -12.87 -6.62
C LEU A 372 -15.06 -12.71 -8.00
N PRO A 373 -14.39 -12.13 -9.01
CA PRO A 373 -14.88 -12.17 -10.37
C PRO A 373 -14.82 -13.61 -10.88
N LEU A 374 -15.96 -14.12 -11.35
CA LEU A 374 -16.03 -15.42 -12.00
C LEU A 374 -15.58 -15.23 -13.44
N CYS A 375 -14.52 -15.90 -13.90
CA CYS A 375 -14.24 -15.96 -15.33
C CYS A 375 -15.00 -17.14 -15.94
N ARG A 376 -15.82 -16.89 -16.97
CA ARG A 376 -16.56 -17.91 -17.72
C ARG A 376 -16.46 -17.61 -19.21
N SER A 377 -16.69 -18.61 -20.05
CA SER A 377 -16.63 -18.46 -21.52
C SER A 377 -17.68 -17.48 -22.09
N ASP A 378 -18.70 -17.13 -21.31
CA ASP A 378 -19.85 -16.29 -21.70
C ASP A 378 -19.85 -14.89 -21.07
N ASN A 379 -18.81 -14.51 -20.29
CA ASN A 379 -18.80 -13.24 -19.56
C ASN A 379 -17.66 -12.30 -19.95
N SER A 380 -17.84 -11.00 -19.64
CA SER A 380 -16.92 -9.93 -20.05
C SER A 380 -15.56 -9.97 -19.35
N ILE A 381 -15.42 -10.75 -18.27
CA ILE A 381 -14.23 -10.73 -17.40
C ILE A 381 -12.96 -11.08 -18.16
N ARG A 382 -13.02 -12.03 -19.10
CA ARG A 382 -11.87 -12.33 -19.97
C ARG A 382 -11.49 -11.12 -20.83
N GLY A 383 -12.48 -10.43 -21.41
CA GLY A 383 -12.27 -9.20 -22.17
C GLY A 383 -11.71 -8.07 -21.31
N ASP A 384 -12.21 -7.92 -20.10
CA ASP A 384 -11.73 -6.93 -19.13
C ASP A 384 -10.28 -7.24 -18.72
N LEU A 385 -9.94 -8.51 -18.48
CA LEU A 385 -8.57 -8.95 -18.21
C LEU A 385 -7.64 -8.69 -19.39
N LEU A 386 -8.07 -8.94 -20.64
CA LEU A 386 -7.28 -8.59 -21.83
C LEU A 386 -6.94 -7.10 -21.84
N VAL A 387 -7.96 -6.26 -21.66
CA VAL A 387 -7.79 -4.82 -21.60
C VAL A 387 -6.86 -4.42 -20.47
N LEU A 388 -6.97 -5.03 -19.28
CA LEU A 388 -6.08 -4.75 -18.16
C LEU A 388 -4.65 -5.24 -18.42
N LEU A 389 -4.44 -6.39 -19.07
CA LEU A 389 -3.10 -6.91 -19.40
C LEU A 389 -2.41 -6.04 -20.46
N GLU A 390 -3.14 -5.60 -21.48
CA GLU A 390 -2.62 -4.68 -22.50
C GLU A 390 -2.39 -3.28 -21.93
N LYS A 391 -3.35 -2.77 -21.15
CA LYS A 391 -3.26 -1.41 -20.62
C LYS A 391 -2.30 -1.29 -19.46
N ASN A 392 -2.33 -2.21 -18.50
CA ASN A 392 -1.58 -2.09 -17.25
C ASN A 392 -0.26 -2.87 -17.26
N LEU A 393 -0.17 -3.97 -18.04
CA LEU A 393 1.02 -4.82 -18.13
C LEU A 393 1.71 -4.79 -19.51
N HIS A 394 1.12 -4.11 -20.50
CA HIS A 394 1.63 -3.95 -21.87
C HIS A 394 2.01 -5.23 -22.59
N PHE A 395 1.21 -6.26 -22.39
CA PHE A 395 1.38 -7.47 -23.17
C PHE A 395 1.09 -7.16 -24.64
N SER A 396 1.82 -7.83 -25.53
CA SER A 396 1.40 -7.88 -26.93
C SER A 396 -0.01 -8.47 -26.97
N GLU A 397 -0.81 -8.14 -27.99
CA GLU A 397 -2.16 -8.72 -28.12
C GLU A 397 -2.14 -10.26 -28.00
N ALA A 398 -1.15 -10.91 -28.62
CA ALA A 398 -0.95 -12.36 -28.53
C ALA A 398 -0.64 -12.84 -27.11
N ASP A 399 0.27 -12.16 -26.40
CA ASP A 399 0.60 -12.49 -25.00
C ASP A 399 -0.59 -12.21 -24.07
N ALA A 400 -1.31 -11.10 -24.29
CA ALA A 400 -2.49 -10.75 -23.51
C ALA A 400 -3.56 -11.83 -23.64
N ILE A 401 -3.79 -12.36 -24.85
CA ILE A 401 -4.70 -13.49 -25.09
C ILE A 401 -4.31 -14.73 -24.29
N LEU A 402 -3.03 -15.08 -24.32
CA LEU A 402 -2.52 -16.25 -23.60
C LEU A 402 -2.62 -16.06 -22.08
N TYR A 403 -2.16 -14.93 -21.57
CA TYR A 403 -2.13 -14.67 -20.13
C TYR A 403 -3.51 -14.34 -19.54
N ALA A 404 -4.46 -13.83 -20.34
CA ALA A 404 -5.84 -13.70 -19.90
C ALA A 404 -6.45 -15.08 -19.60
N GLU A 405 -6.14 -16.09 -20.41
CA GLU A 405 -6.55 -17.48 -20.14
C GLU A 405 -5.92 -17.98 -18.82
N VAL A 406 -4.62 -17.76 -18.63
CA VAL A 406 -3.92 -18.11 -17.37
C VAL A 406 -4.57 -17.41 -16.16
N CYS A 407 -4.89 -16.13 -16.28
CA CYS A 407 -5.56 -15.36 -15.24
C CYS A 407 -6.95 -15.92 -14.93
N CYS A 408 -7.73 -16.26 -15.95
CA CYS A 408 -9.04 -16.87 -15.79
C CYS A 408 -8.97 -18.20 -15.06
N ARG A 409 -8.00 -19.07 -15.41
CA ARG A 409 -7.79 -20.34 -14.72
C ARG A 409 -7.36 -20.15 -13.26
N PHE A 410 -6.53 -19.15 -12.97
CA PHE A 410 -6.21 -18.77 -11.59
C PHE A 410 -7.46 -18.34 -10.82
N LEU A 411 -8.33 -17.50 -11.40
CA LEU A 411 -9.56 -17.05 -10.77
C LEU A 411 -10.56 -18.19 -10.53
N GLU A 412 -10.71 -19.11 -11.49
CA GLU A 412 -11.52 -20.33 -11.34
C GLU A 412 -11.01 -21.22 -10.21
N GLY A 413 -9.69 -21.42 -10.14
CA GLY A 413 -9.06 -22.18 -9.05
C GLY A 413 -9.24 -21.48 -7.70
N LEU A 414 -9.13 -20.15 -7.67
CA LEU A 414 -9.29 -19.35 -6.46
C LEU A 414 -10.73 -19.40 -5.93
N ASP A 415 -11.71 -19.40 -6.83
CA ASP A 415 -13.13 -19.56 -6.49
C ASP A 415 -13.40 -20.92 -5.85
N LYS A 416 -12.88 -22.01 -6.45
CA LYS A 416 -12.93 -23.37 -5.87
C LYS A 416 -12.21 -23.45 -4.52
N TYR A 417 -11.08 -22.76 -4.38
CA TYR A 417 -10.34 -22.66 -3.12
C TYR A 417 -11.17 -21.97 -2.03
N ARG A 418 -11.84 -20.86 -2.38
CA ARG A 418 -12.78 -20.13 -1.49
C ARG A 418 -13.95 -21.01 -1.05
N GLU A 419 -14.60 -21.73 -1.96
CA GLU A 419 -15.71 -22.64 -1.63
C GLU A 419 -15.28 -23.71 -0.63
N LYS A 420 -14.12 -24.35 -0.85
CA LYS A 420 -13.59 -25.36 0.06
C LYS A 420 -13.19 -24.82 1.43
N ILE A 421 -12.75 -23.55 1.52
CA ILE A 421 -12.54 -22.87 2.81
C ILE A 421 -13.87 -22.78 3.58
N GLY A 422 -15.00 -22.56 2.90
CA GLY A 422 -16.33 -22.52 3.49
C GLY A 422 -16.74 -23.81 4.18
N ASP A 423 -16.51 -24.94 3.50
CA ASP A 423 -16.77 -26.27 4.05
C ASP A 423 -15.90 -26.54 5.30
N TYR A 424 -14.65 -26.05 5.30
CA TYR A 424 -13.77 -26.12 6.46
C TYR A 424 -14.15 -25.14 7.57
N ALA A 425 -14.66 -23.94 7.29
CA ALA A 425 -15.07 -22.98 8.32
C ALA A 425 -16.34 -23.43 9.07
N HIS A 426 -17.26 -24.10 8.38
CA HIS A 426 -18.44 -24.73 8.99
C HIS A 426 -18.03 -25.93 9.87
N LYS A 427 -17.11 -26.76 9.38
CA LYS A 427 -16.57 -27.90 10.17
C LYS A 427 -15.64 -27.48 11.30
N LEU A 428 -14.81 -26.45 11.14
CA LEU A 428 -13.85 -26.00 12.15
C LEU A 428 -14.57 -25.39 13.36
N ASN A 429 -15.69 -24.68 13.18
CA ASN A 429 -16.51 -24.22 14.30
C ASN A 429 -17.18 -25.39 15.05
N GLU A 430 -17.56 -26.46 14.34
CA GLU A 430 -18.05 -27.71 14.94
C GLU A 430 -16.94 -28.57 15.57
N ASP A 431 -15.74 -28.56 15.01
CA ASP A 431 -14.60 -29.39 15.40
C ASP A 431 -13.81 -28.75 16.54
N ILE A 432 -13.74 -27.41 16.62
CA ILE A 432 -13.23 -26.70 17.81
C ILE A 432 -14.13 -26.95 19.02
N ALA A 433 -15.44 -27.15 18.80
CA ALA A 433 -16.35 -27.58 19.88
C ALA A 433 -16.12 -29.05 20.30
N ARG A 434 -15.55 -29.89 19.42
CA ARG A 434 -15.29 -31.32 19.67
C ARG A 434 -13.85 -31.64 20.10
N THR A 435 -12.85 -30.84 19.74
CA THR A 435 -11.42 -31.05 20.08
C THR A 435 -11.04 -30.41 21.42
N LYS A 436 -11.83 -30.67 22.45
CA LYS A 436 -11.37 -30.64 23.86
C LYS A 436 -11.05 -32.04 24.41
N GLU A 437 -11.17 -33.09 23.60
CA GLU A 437 -10.75 -34.45 23.94
C GLU A 437 -9.95 -35.05 22.79
N PHE A 438 -8.80 -35.66 23.12
CA PHE A 438 -7.90 -36.48 22.30
C PHE A 438 -6.82 -35.79 21.44
N VAL A 439 -5.59 -35.81 22.00
CA VAL A 439 -4.32 -35.71 21.25
C VAL A 439 -3.48 -36.97 21.55
N SER A 440 -3.20 -37.77 20.51
CA SER A 440 -2.09 -38.73 20.35
C SER A 440 -2.37 -39.51 19.06
N THR A 441 -1.50 -39.75 18.08
CA THR A 441 -0.04 -39.88 18.01
C THR A 441 0.37 -39.80 16.53
N ALA A 442 1.54 -39.23 16.27
CA ALA A 442 2.10 -39.07 14.93
C ALA A 442 3.25 -40.06 14.72
N GLU A 443 3.08 -41.02 13.81
CA GLU A 443 4.16 -41.73 13.09
C GLU A 443 3.51 -42.72 12.12
N ASP A 444 3.38 -42.34 10.83
CA ASP A 444 3.19 -43.24 9.67
C ASP A 444 3.05 -42.47 8.35
N GLY A 445 2.76 -41.16 8.39
CA GLY A 445 2.57 -40.35 7.17
C GLY A 445 3.83 -40.09 6.34
N LYS A 446 5.03 -40.08 6.94
CA LYS A 446 6.26 -39.57 6.29
C LYS A 446 6.85 -40.50 5.22
N GLN A 447 6.53 -41.80 5.24
CA GLN A 447 7.11 -42.77 4.30
C GLN A 447 6.28 -42.92 3.02
N LEU A 448 4.97 -42.63 3.08
CA LEU A 448 4.06 -42.59 1.93
C LEU A 448 4.23 -41.32 1.09
N SER A 449 4.49 -40.15 1.71
CA SER A 449 4.68 -38.88 0.99
C SER A 449 5.91 -38.88 0.07
N ARG A 450 7.01 -39.53 0.48
CA ARG A 450 8.25 -39.56 -0.31
C ARG A 450 8.15 -40.42 -1.58
N ARG A 451 7.32 -41.47 -1.57
CA ARG A 451 7.05 -42.30 -2.76
C ARG A 451 6.04 -41.67 -3.71
N ALA A 452 5.11 -40.85 -3.21
CA ALA A 452 4.20 -40.06 -4.04
C ALA A 452 4.93 -38.89 -4.74
N LEU A 453 5.81 -38.18 -4.03
CA LEU A 453 6.61 -37.07 -4.57
C LEU A 453 7.57 -37.49 -5.70
N HIS A 454 8.06 -38.73 -5.69
CA HIS A 454 8.95 -39.24 -6.74
C HIS A 454 8.20 -39.75 -7.99
N ARG A 455 6.88 -40.00 -7.89
CA ARG A 455 6.02 -40.34 -9.04
C ARG A 455 5.38 -39.12 -9.69
N PHE A 456 5.19 -38.03 -8.94
CA PHE A 456 4.68 -36.74 -9.46
C PHE A 456 5.73 -35.88 -10.20
N ALA A 457 7.01 -36.23 -10.11
CA ALA A 457 8.09 -35.43 -10.71
C ALA A 457 8.26 -35.62 -12.22
N ALA A 458 7.50 -36.54 -12.85
CA ALA A 458 7.64 -36.88 -14.26
C ALA A 458 6.57 -36.26 -15.18
N ASP A 459 5.50 -35.67 -14.63
CA ASP A 459 4.34 -35.20 -15.39
C ASP A 459 3.75 -33.95 -14.73
N LYS A 460 4.51 -32.84 -14.71
CA LYS A 460 4.05 -31.60 -14.07
C LYS A 460 2.96 -30.97 -14.93
N PRO A 461 1.75 -30.74 -14.39
CA PRO A 461 0.67 -30.10 -15.13
C PRO A 461 1.09 -28.69 -15.57
N SER A 462 0.82 -28.39 -16.83
CA SER A 462 0.96 -27.08 -17.44
C SER A 462 0.14 -26.05 -16.66
N ILE A 463 0.55 -24.79 -16.68
CA ILE A 463 -0.21 -23.67 -16.08
C ILE A 463 -1.60 -23.48 -16.70
N LEU A 464 -1.82 -24.08 -17.89
CA LEU A 464 -3.09 -24.08 -18.59
C LEU A 464 -3.99 -25.28 -18.20
N ASP A 465 -3.47 -26.24 -17.43
CA ASP A 465 -4.22 -27.42 -17.02
C ASP A 465 -5.13 -27.10 -15.83
N GLU A 466 -6.34 -27.67 -15.81
CA GLU A 466 -7.33 -27.42 -14.76
C GLU A 466 -6.86 -27.81 -13.34
N GLU A 467 -5.92 -28.75 -13.25
CA GLU A 467 -5.37 -29.25 -11.98
C GLU A 467 -4.22 -28.40 -11.44
N HIS A 468 -3.70 -27.44 -12.22
CA HIS A 468 -2.56 -26.62 -11.81
C HIS A 468 -2.89 -25.73 -10.59
N PHE A 469 -4.03 -25.03 -10.64
CA PHE A 469 -4.52 -24.17 -9.58
C PHE A 469 -5.28 -24.96 -8.50
N SER A 470 -4.56 -25.91 -7.89
CA SER A 470 -5.06 -26.77 -6.82
C SER A 470 -5.08 -26.08 -5.44
N LEU A 471 -5.69 -26.72 -4.44
CA LEU A 471 -5.65 -26.26 -3.05
C LEU A 471 -4.20 -26.05 -2.55
N ASP A 472 -3.32 -27.00 -2.85
CA ASP A 472 -1.92 -26.99 -2.42
C ASP A 472 -1.16 -25.82 -3.07
N PHE A 473 -1.47 -25.52 -4.34
CA PHE A 473 -0.94 -24.34 -5.01
C PHE A 473 -1.32 -23.06 -4.24
N PHE A 474 -2.59 -22.86 -3.90
CA PHE A 474 -3.04 -21.66 -3.21
C PHE A 474 -2.54 -21.59 -1.77
N ASP A 475 -2.49 -22.71 -1.04
CA ASP A 475 -1.91 -22.75 0.31
C ASP A 475 -0.41 -22.37 0.26
N SER A 476 0.34 -22.83 -0.74
CA SER A 476 1.74 -22.43 -0.94
C SER A 476 1.86 -20.97 -1.37
N PHE A 477 1.05 -20.52 -2.33
CA PHE A 477 1.05 -19.16 -2.85
C PHE A 477 0.76 -18.15 -1.74
N PHE A 478 -0.33 -18.33 -0.99
CA PHE A 478 -0.73 -17.41 0.08
C PHE A 478 0.13 -17.50 1.34
N ALA A 479 0.87 -18.60 1.54
CA ALA A 479 1.87 -18.65 2.62
C ALA A 479 3.09 -17.76 2.34
N ASP A 480 3.35 -17.48 1.06
CA ASP A 480 4.50 -16.73 0.57
C ASP A 480 4.15 -15.32 0.05
N TYR A 481 2.87 -15.08 -0.28
CA TYR A 481 2.25 -13.75 -0.42
C TYR A 481 2.34 -12.98 0.91
#